data_AF-A0A8C7Y6V9-F1
#
_entry.id   AF-A0A8C7Y6V9-F1
#
_cell.length_a   1.000
_cell.length_b   1.000
_cell.length_c   1.000
_cell.angle_alpha   90.00
_cell.angle_beta   90.00
_cell.angle_gamma   90.00
#
_symmetry.space_group_name_H-M   'P 1'
#
loop_
_entity.id
_entity.type
_entity.pdbx_description
1 polymer ?
#
loop_
_entity_poly.entity_id
_entity_poly.type
_entity_poly.pdbx_seq_one_letter_code
_entity_poly.pdbx_strand_id
1 'polypeptide(L)'
;MDYDFKTKLAAERERVEDLFEYEGCKVGRGTYGHVYKAKRKDGKDEKEYALKQIEGTGISMSACREIALLRELKHPNVIALQKVFLSHSDRKVWLLFDYAEHDLWHIIKFHRASKANKKPMQLPRGMVKSLLYQILDGIHYLHANWVLHRDLKPANILVMGEGPERGRVKIADMGFARLFNSPLKPLADLDPVVVTFWYRAPELLLGARHYTKAIDKDWEDIRKMPEYPTLQKDFRRTTYTNSSLIKYMEKHKVKPDSKVFLLLQKLLTMDPNKRITSELALQDPYFLEDPLPTTDVFAGCQIPYPKREFLNEDEPEEKTEKVIQSSAQTNGTTGGAGATGGGGLQHSQDQGPPNKKPRLGPSGASSGTGVLQSEYQVSSANEWSLVGSLDISFPTF
;
A
#
# COMPACT_ATOMS: atom_id res chain seq x y z
N MET A 1 27.92 -15.75 28.28
CA MET A 1 28.58 -14.85 27.32
C MET A 1 29.88 -14.40 27.97
N ASP A 2 30.99 -14.50 27.24
CA ASP A 2 32.30 -14.07 27.72
C ASP A 2 32.32 -12.56 28.05
N TYR A 3 33.00 -12.18 29.14
CA TYR A 3 32.98 -10.81 29.67
C TYR A 3 33.74 -9.83 28.77
N ASP A 4 34.92 -10.22 28.29
CA ASP A 4 35.75 -9.38 27.43
C ASP A 4 35.07 -9.18 26.07
N PHE A 5 34.49 -10.25 25.52
CA PHE A 5 33.66 -10.19 24.32
C PHE A 5 32.48 -9.22 24.48
N LYS A 6 31.74 -9.32 25.59
CA LYS A 6 30.59 -8.45 25.86
C LYS A 6 31.02 -6.98 25.96
N THR A 7 32.10 -6.71 26.67
CA THR A 7 32.57 -5.35 26.95
C THR A 7 33.12 -4.68 25.68
N LYS A 8 33.92 -5.42 24.90
CA LYS A 8 34.41 -4.94 23.59
C LYS A 8 33.27 -4.60 22.63
N LEU A 9 32.30 -5.52 22.47
CA LEU A 9 31.14 -5.26 21.62
C LEU A 9 30.27 -4.11 22.12
N ALA A 10 30.20 -3.87 23.43
CA ALA A 10 29.45 -2.73 23.97
C ALA A 10 30.14 -1.39 23.68
N ALA A 11 31.47 -1.36 23.66
CA ALA A 11 32.27 -0.17 23.38
C ALA A 11 32.30 0.19 21.88
N GLU A 12 32.34 -0.80 20.99
CA GLU A 12 32.39 -0.60 19.53
C GLU A 12 31.02 -0.46 18.88
N ARG A 13 29.93 -0.71 19.62
CA ARG A 13 28.57 -0.65 19.08
C ARG A 13 28.16 0.78 18.78
N GLU A 14 27.95 1.03 17.50
CA GLU A 14 27.28 2.22 17.02
C GLU A 14 25.80 2.23 17.44
N ARG A 15 25.38 3.30 18.10
CA ARG A 15 23.99 3.50 18.54
C ARG A 15 23.31 4.55 17.68
N VAL A 16 22.01 4.39 17.49
CA VAL A 16 21.24 5.26 16.59
C VAL A 16 21.17 6.69 17.15
N GLU A 17 20.98 6.81 18.47
CA GLU A 17 20.90 8.05 19.23
C GLU A 17 22.22 8.84 19.27
N ASP A 18 23.36 8.14 19.17
CA ASP A 18 24.69 8.76 19.14
C ASP A 18 25.01 9.32 17.74
N LEU A 19 24.53 8.66 16.70
CA LEU A 19 24.86 8.97 15.30
C LEU A 19 23.89 9.93 14.63
N PHE A 20 22.61 9.91 15.01
CA PHE A 20 21.55 10.65 14.33
C PHE A 20 20.74 11.53 15.28
N GLU A 21 20.41 12.72 14.78
CA GLU A 21 19.42 13.63 15.36
C GLU A 21 18.06 13.36 14.72
N TYR A 22 17.08 12.95 15.52
CA TYR A 22 15.73 12.56 15.06
C TYR A 22 14.62 12.87 16.07
N GLU A 23 14.95 13.48 17.22
CA GLU A 23 13.95 13.83 18.23
C GLU A 23 12.96 14.88 17.68
N GLY A 24 11.67 14.70 17.93
CA GLY A 24 10.61 15.56 17.38
C GLY A 24 10.43 15.50 15.86
N CYS A 25 11.19 14.66 15.15
CA CYS A 25 11.21 14.59 13.68
C CYS A 25 10.42 13.40 13.12
N LYS A 26 9.42 12.91 13.84
CA LYS A 26 8.58 11.78 13.41
C LYS A 26 7.73 12.19 12.21
N VAL A 27 7.78 11.44 11.11
CA VAL A 27 7.04 11.74 9.86
C VAL A 27 6.00 10.67 9.52
N GLY A 28 6.03 9.52 10.19
CA GLY A 28 5.09 8.44 9.94
C GLY A 28 4.90 7.53 11.14
N ARG A 29 3.66 7.04 11.30
CA ARG A 29 3.28 5.97 12.25
C ARG A 29 2.36 5.00 11.51
N GLY A 30 2.56 3.70 11.70
CA GLY A 30 1.69 2.67 11.15
C GLY A 30 1.93 1.32 11.80
N THR A 31 1.29 0.28 11.26
CA THR A 31 1.44 -1.12 11.71
C THR A 31 2.89 -1.63 11.68
N TYR A 32 3.77 -0.95 10.95
CA TYR A 32 5.17 -1.33 10.73
C TYR A 32 6.15 -0.58 11.64
N GLY A 33 5.62 0.30 12.50
CA GLY A 33 6.37 1.06 13.49
C GLY A 33 6.38 2.56 13.20
N HIS A 34 7.50 3.20 13.53
CA HIS A 34 7.67 4.65 13.47
C HIS A 34 8.76 5.03 12.48
N VAL A 35 8.51 6.06 11.68
CA VAL A 35 9.50 6.61 10.74
C VAL A 35 9.83 8.03 11.14
N TYR A 36 11.13 8.30 11.26
CA TYR A 36 11.68 9.60 11.62
C TYR A 36 12.53 10.13 10.48
N LYS A 37 12.43 11.44 10.24
CA LYS A 37 13.41 12.18 9.46
C LYS A 37 14.62 12.43 10.34
N ALA A 38 15.80 12.13 9.85
CA ALA A 38 17.03 12.16 10.65
C ALA A 38 18.17 12.86 9.92
N LYS A 39 19.07 13.47 10.69
CA LYS A 39 20.34 14.03 10.19
C LYS A 39 21.51 13.47 10.99
N ARG A 40 22.67 13.33 10.36
CA ARG A 40 23.88 12.85 11.06
C ARG A 40 24.37 13.91 12.05
N LYS A 41 24.73 13.47 13.26
CA LYS A 41 25.35 14.34 14.28
C LYS A 41 26.81 14.65 14.01
N ASP A 42 27.50 13.77 13.28
CA ASP A 42 28.93 13.91 12.97
C ASP A 42 29.25 14.92 11.85
N GLY A 43 28.22 15.50 11.22
CA GLY A 43 28.37 16.53 10.18
C GLY A 43 29.09 16.07 8.91
N LYS A 44 29.28 14.76 8.70
CA LYS A 44 29.99 14.24 7.52
C LYS A 44 29.25 14.48 6.20
N ASP A 45 27.92 14.63 6.28
CA ASP A 45 27.09 15.04 5.16
C ASP A 45 25.86 15.81 5.66
N GLU A 46 25.27 16.60 4.77
CA GLU A 46 24.03 17.33 5.02
C GLU A 46 22.79 16.55 4.54
N LYS A 47 22.93 15.25 4.27
CA LYS A 47 21.83 14.45 3.74
C LYS A 47 20.79 14.20 4.82
N GLU A 48 19.55 14.08 4.36
CA GLU A 48 18.44 13.68 5.20
C GLU A 48 18.25 12.16 5.07
N TYR A 49 18.03 11.51 6.20
CA TYR A 49 17.84 10.07 6.31
C TYR A 49 16.45 9.74 6.84
N ALA A 50 15.96 8.54 6.53
CA ALA A 50 14.80 7.97 7.17
C ALA A 50 15.25 6.88 8.15
N LEU A 51 14.87 7.03 9.42
CA LEU A 51 15.04 6.02 10.46
C LEU A 51 13.69 5.35 10.72
N LYS A 52 13.59 4.06 10.39
CA LYS A 52 12.41 3.23 10.69
C LYS A 52 12.68 2.42 11.95
N GLN A 53 12.02 2.75 13.04
CA GLN A 53 11.93 1.89 14.22
C GLN A 53 10.86 0.83 13.97
N ILE A 54 11.23 -0.44 14.02
CA ILE A 54 10.29 -1.54 13.84
C ILE A 54 9.37 -1.67 15.07
N GLU A 55 8.08 -1.90 14.81
CA GLU A 55 7.06 -2.13 15.84
C GLU A 55 7.39 -3.34 16.72
N GLY A 56 7.02 -3.28 18.01
CA GLY A 56 7.30 -4.35 18.97
C GLY A 56 8.74 -4.40 19.48
N THR A 57 9.17 -5.55 20.02
CA THR A 57 10.52 -5.78 20.56
C THR A 57 11.12 -7.06 19.98
N GLY A 58 12.44 -7.09 19.86
CA GLY A 58 13.18 -8.18 19.23
C GLY A 58 13.05 -8.19 17.71
N ILE A 59 13.42 -9.31 17.09
CA ILE A 59 13.38 -9.49 15.64
C ILE A 59 12.12 -10.30 15.32
N SER A 60 11.05 -9.61 14.93
CA SER A 60 9.84 -10.27 14.41
C SER A 60 10.13 -10.96 13.07
N MET A 61 9.28 -11.92 12.67
CA MET A 61 9.41 -12.56 11.34
C MET A 61 9.35 -11.55 10.20
N SER A 62 8.54 -10.50 10.34
CA SER A 62 8.49 -9.40 9.38
C SER A 62 9.79 -8.60 9.35
N ALA A 63 10.36 -8.27 10.50
CA ALA A 63 11.65 -7.56 10.60
C ALA A 63 12.80 -8.38 10.01
N CYS A 64 12.89 -9.66 10.36
CA CYS A 64 13.91 -10.58 9.85
C CYS A 64 13.87 -10.65 8.32
N ARG A 65 12.67 -10.82 7.78
CA ARG A 65 12.46 -10.88 6.33
C ARG A 65 12.79 -9.56 5.64
N GLU A 66 12.32 -8.43 6.17
CA GLU A 66 12.59 -7.11 5.61
C GLU A 66 14.10 -6.86 5.55
N ILE A 67 14.83 -7.16 6.62
CA ILE A 67 16.30 -7.06 6.67
C ILE A 67 16.96 -8.02 5.67
N ALA A 68 16.52 -9.28 5.62
CA ALA A 68 17.12 -10.29 4.75
C ALA A 68 16.97 -9.93 3.27
N LEU A 69 15.78 -9.49 2.84
CA LEU A 69 15.53 -9.10 1.46
C LEU A 69 16.27 -7.81 1.10
N LEU A 70 16.15 -6.76 1.92
CA LEU A 70 16.75 -5.45 1.60
C LEU A 70 18.28 -5.44 1.66
N ARG A 71 18.91 -6.45 2.28
CA ARG A 71 20.36 -6.64 2.21
C ARG A 71 20.83 -7.13 0.84
N GLU A 72 20.03 -7.91 0.14
CA GLU A 72 20.38 -8.48 -1.16
C GLU A 72 19.87 -7.65 -2.35
N LEU A 73 18.73 -6.97 -2.17
CA LEU A 73 18.09 -6.20 -3.22
C LEU A 73 18.84 -4.89 -3.49
N LYS A 74 19.20 -4.66 -4.75
CA LYS A 74 19.88 -3.46 -5.23
C LYS A 74 19.36 -3.04 -6.60
N HIS A 75 18.46 -2.05 -6.58
CA HIS A 75 17.87 -1.48 -7.79
C HIS A 75 17.56 0.01 -7.58
N PRO A 76 17.73 0.90 -8.57
CA PRO A 76 17.43 2.32 -8.42
C PRO A 76 16.00 2.60 -7.95
N ASN A 77 15.04 1.75 -8.34
CA ASN A 77 13.62 1.87 -7.98
C ASN A 77 13.14 1.02 -6.80
N VAL A 78 14.06 0.44 -6.02
CA VAL A 78 13.76 -0.23 -4.75
C VAL A 78 14.50 0.52 -3.63
N ILE A 79 13.86 0.70 -2.48
CA ILE A 79 14.49 1.38 -1.33
C ILE A 79 15.73 0.59 -0.87
N ALA A 80 16.85 1.28 -0.64
CA ALA A 80 18.11 0.65 -0.27
C ALA A 80 18.34 0.74 1.24
N LEU A 81 18.46 -0.40 1.91
CA LEU A 81 18.82 -0.46 3.33
C LEU A 81 20.30 -0.10 3.50
N GLN A 82 20.58 1.02 4.15
CA GLN A 82 21.95 1.47 4.37
C GLN A 82 22.57 0.81 5.61
N LYS A 83 21.79 0.72 6.70
CA LYS A 83 22.30 0.23 7.98
C LYS A 83 21.19 -0.33 8.86
N VAL A 84 21.55 -1.26 9.74
CA VAL A 84 20.67 -1.81 10.77
C VAL A 84 21.28 -1.53 12.13
N PHE A 85 20.51 -0.92 13.03
CA PHE A 85 20.91 -0.76 14.44
C PHE A 85 20.07 -1.68 15.32
N LEU A 86 20.76 -2.42 16.18
CA LEU A 86 20.16 -3.30 17.16
C LEU A 86 20.41 -2.71 18.54
N SER A 87 19.38 -2.11 19.13
CA SER A 87 19.42 -1.60 20.49
C SER A 87 19.17 -2.75 21.46
N HIS A 88 20.14 -3.03 22.32
CA HIS A 88 20.10 -4.19 23.21
C HIS A 88 19.34 -3.92 24.51
N SER A 89 19.28 -2.66 24.96
CA SER A 89 18.64 -2.26 26.22
C SER A 89 17.12 -2.40 26.15
N ASP A 90 16.51 -1.89 25.08
CA ASP A 90 15.07 -1.91 24.82
C ASP A 90 14.64 -2.95 23.77
N ARG A 91 15.62 -3.69 23.22
CA ARG A 91 15.44 -4.70 22.17
C ARG A 91 14.79 -4.14 20.90
N LYS A 92 14.98 -2.86 20.59
CA LYS A 92 14.45 -2.23 19.37
C LYS A 92 15.37 -2.45 18.16
N VAL A 93 14.75 -2.54 16.99
CA VAL A 93 15.42 -2.66 15.69
C VAL A 93 15.17 -1.40 14.89
N TRP A 94 16.23 -0.81 14.36
CA TRP A 94 16.17 0.39 13.53
C TRP A 94 16.78 0.13 12.16
N LEU A 95 16.11 0.60 11.12
CA LEU A 95 16.57 0.53 9.74
C LEU A 95 16.83 1.94 9.21
N LEU A 96 17.98 2.14 8.57
CA LEU A 96 18.41 3.40 7.99
C LEU A 96 18.25 3.38 6.47
N PHE A 97 17.65 4.43 5.92
CA PHE A 97 17.44 4.63 4.48
C PHE A 97 17.77 6.08 4.08
N ASP A 98 17.98 6.33 2.79
CA ASP A 98 17.90 7.69 2.25
C ASP A 98 16.47 8.21 2.39
N TYR A 99 16.33 9.50 2.74
CA TYR A 99 15.01 10.09 2.96
C TYR A 99 14.29 10.43 1.65
N ALA A 100 13.07 9.91 1.51
CA ALA A 100 12.16 10.28 0.42
C ALA A 100 11.10 11.28 0.91
N GLU A 101 11.20 12.52 0.42
CA GLU A 101 10.32 13.62 0.82
C GLU A 101 8.85 13.39 0.39
N HIS A 102 8.61 12.64 -0.67
CA HIS A 102 7.27 12.43 -1.21
C HIS A 102 6.88 10.96 -1.28
N ASP A 103 5.58 10.71 -1.37
CA ASP A 103 5.01 9.44 -1.78
C ASP A 103 3.78 9.67 -2.65
N LEU A 104 3.39 8.64 -3.37
CA LEU A 104 2.30 8.74 -4.33
C LEU A 104 0.94 9.00 -3.64
N TRP A 105 0.76 8.60 -2.38
CA TRP A 105 -0.46 8.90 -1.62
C TRP A 105 -0.63 10.42 -1.40
N HIS A 106 0.42 11.10 -0.93
CA HIS A 106 0.40 12.55 -0.71
C HIS A 106 0.29 13.33 -2.03
N ILE A 107 0.99 12.89 -3.07
CA ILE A 107 0.91 13.49 -4.42
C ILE A 107 -0.54 13.39 -4.95
N ILE A 108 -1.15 12.20 -4.89
CA ILE A 108 -2.55 12.00 -5.33
C ILE A 108 -3.51 12.86 -4.50
N LYS A 109 -3.34 12.88 -3.17
CA LYS A 109 -4.18 13.68 -2.25
C LYS A 109 -4.13 15.17 -2.60
N PHE A 110 -2.95 15.69 -2.89
CA PHE A 110 -2.75 17.09 -3.26
C PHE A 110 -3.52 17.46 -4.53
N HIS A 111 -3.37 16.70 -5.62
CA HIS A 111 -4.10 16.95 -6.86
C HIS A 111 -5.62 16.76 -6.71
N ARG A 112 -6.06 15.83 -5.86
CA ARG A 112 -7.49 15.63 -5.54
C ARG A 112 -8.07 16.86 -4.82
N ALA A 113 -7.35 17.42 -3.86
CA ALA A 113 -7.77 18.63 -3.14
C ALA A 113 -7.84 19.85 -4.07
N SER A 114 -6.88 20.02 -4.99
CA SER A 114 -6.90 21.11 -5.98
C SER A 114 -8.14 21.06 -6.88
N LYS A 115 -8.55 19.86 -7.31
CA LYS A 115 -9.77 19.66 -8.11
C LYS A 115 -11.05 20.02 -7.33
N ALA A 116 -11.11 19.67 -6.04
CA ALA A 116 -12.23 20.03 -5.17
C ALA A 116 -12.33 21.56 -4.97
N ASN A 117 -11.17 22.23 -4.86
CA ASN A 117 -11.08 23.68 -4.66
C ASN A 117 -11.25 24.51 -5.96
N LYS A 118 -11.80 23.92 -7.03
CA LYS A 118 -12.01 24.57 -8.35
C LYS A 118 -10.75 25.20 -8.98
N LYS A 119 -9.55 24.80 -8.54
CA LYS A 119 -8.25 25.12 -9.17
C LYS A 119 -7.66 23.82 -9.72
N PRO A 120 -8.20 23.27 -10.82
CA PRO A 120 -7.80 21.96 -11.30
C PRO A 120 -6.36 21.99 -11.78
N MET A 121 -5.48 21.37 -11.01
CA MET A 121 -4.14 21.03 -11.47
C MET A 121 -4.13 19.55 -11.81
N GLN A 122 -4.04 19.22 -13.10
CA GLN A 122 -3.88 17.83 -13.51
C GLN A 122 -2.44 17.40 -13.27
N LEU A 123 -2.22 16.12 -12.92
CA LEU A 123 -0.86 15.58 -12.97
C LEU A 123 -0.34 15.70 -14.40
N PRO A 124 0.88 16.22 -14.62
CA PRO A 124 1.48 16.22 -15.94
C PRO A 124 1.50 14.79 -16.49
N ARG A 125 1.01 14.59 -17.72
CA ARG A 125 0.94 13.24 -18.33
C ARG A 125 2.30 12.56 -18.41
N GLY A 126 3.37 13.34 -18.62
CA GLY A 126 4.75 12.85 -18.57
C GLY A 126 5.13 12.30 -17.20
N MET A 127 4.74 12.98 -16.11
CA MET A 127 4.99 12.51 -14.74
C MET A 127 4.29 11.17 -14.49
N VAL A 128 3.04 11.01 -14.92
CA VAL A 128 2.29 9.74 -14.79
C VAL A 128 3.02 8.60 -15.50
N LYS A 129 3.49 8.86 -16.72
CA LYS A 129 4.24 7.89 -17.51
C LYS A 129 5.55 7.51 -16.85
N SER A 130 6.34 8.49 -16.40
CA SER A 130 7.62 8.27 -15.72
C SER A 130 7.45 7.50 -14.41
N LEU A 131 6.42 7.83 -13.62
CA LEU A 131 6.07 7.10 -12.40
C LEU A 131 5.74 5.64 -12.72
N LEU A 132 4.84 5.39 -13.68
CA LEU A 132 4.44 4.03 -14.05
C LEU A 132 5.62 3.21 -14.55
N TYR A 133 6.47 3.80 -15.41
CA TYR A 133 7.66 3.14 -15.94
C TYR A 133 8.60 2.72 -14.80
N GLN A 134 8.93 3.62 -13.89
CA GLN A 134 9.85 3.34 -12.79
C GLN A 134 9.26 2.36 -11.74
N ILE A 135 7.94 2.36 -11.53
CA ILE A 135 7.27 1.34 -10.70
C ILE A 135 7.38 -0.02 -11.39
N LEU A 136 7.09 -0.12 -12.69
CA LEU A 136 7.22 -1.35 -13.45
C LEU A 136 8.65 -1.87 -13.46
N ASP A 137 9.64 -1.00 -13.59
CA ASP A 137 11.07 -1.34 -13.56
C ASP A 137 11.48 -1.93 -12.19
N GLY A 138 11.07 -1.27 -11.10
CA GLY A 138 11.29 -1.79 -9.75
C GLY A 138 10.59 -3.13 -9.50
N ILE A 139 9.33 -3.28 -9.93
CA ILE A 139 8.58 -4.54 -9.81
C ILE A 139 9.19 -5.64 -10.68
N HIS A 140 9.62 -5.33 -11.90
CA HIS A 140 10.34 -6.26 -12.77
C HIS A 140 11.60 -6.80 -12.08
N TYR A 141 12.42 -5.92 -11.50
CA TYR A 141 13.58 -6.34 -10.73
C TYR A 141 13.22 -7.26 -9.56
N LEU A 142 12.20 -6.92 -8.76
CA LEU A 142 11.76 -7.78 -7.65
C LEU A 142 11.33 -9.16 -8.15
N HIS A 143 10.52 -9.19 -9.22
CA HIS A 143 10.04 -10.44 -9.81
C HIS A 143 11.16 -11.29 -10.40
N ALA A 144 12.16 -10.67 -11.04
CA ALA A 144 13.34 -11.35 -11.57
C ALA A 144 14.18 -11.99 -10.44
N ASN A 145 14.13 -11.42 -9.24
CA ASN A 145 14.77 -11.94 -8.02
C ASN A 145 13.83 -12.79 -7.15
N TRP A 146 12.72 -13.26 -7.72
CA TRP A 146 11.76 -14.14 -7.05
C TRP A 146 11.10 -13.53 -5.80
N VAL A 147 11.02 -12.19 -5.74
CA VAL A 147 10.40 -11.44 -4.66
C VAL A 147 9.06 -10.88 -5.12
N LEU A 148 7.99 -11.22 -4.40
CA LEU A 148 6.69 -10.55 -4.53
C LEU A 148 6.56 -9.51 -3.43
N HIS A 149 6.06 -8.31 -3.75
CA HIS A 149 5.92 -7.23 -2.79
C HIS A 149 4.70 -7.45 -1.86
N ARG A 150 3.55 -7.79 -2.46
CA ARG A 150 2.26 -8.17 -1.82
C ARG A 150 1.49 -7.07 -1.07
N ASP A 151 2.08 -5.90 -0.85
CA ASP A 151 1.41 -4.73 -0.25
C ASP A 151 1.68 -3.45 -1.07
N LEU A 152 1.64 -3.56 -2.40
CA LEU A 152 1.84 -2.40 -3.26
C LEU A 152 0.64 -1.44 -3.17
N LYS A 153 0.91 -0.22 -2.71
CA LYS A 153 -0.08 0.83 -2.53
C LYS A 153 0.58 2.20 -2.65
N PRO A 154 -0.16 3.29 -2.93
CA PRO A 154 0.42 4.62 -3.10
C PRO A 154 1.32 5.10 -1.95
N ALA A 155 1.04 4.68 -0.71
CA ALA A 155 1.88 5.01 0.45
C ALA A 155 3.25 4.31 0.45
N ASN A 156 3.38 3.18 -0.26
CA ASN A 156 4.60 2.38 -0.38
C ASN A 156 5.39 2.70 -1.66
N ILE A 157 4.89 3.62 -2.50
CA ILE A 157 5.61 4.18 -3.66
C ILE A 157 6.15 5.55 -3.26
N LEU A 158 7.41 5.58 -2.82
CA LEU A 158 8.08 6.81 -2.43
C LEU A 158 8.65 7.51 -3.67
N VAL A 159 8.80 8.82 -3.60
CA VAL A 159 9.44 9.65 -4.64
C VAL A 159 10.45 10.56 -3.97
N MET A 160 11.70 10.49 -4.44
CA MET A 160 12.79 11.31 -3.93
C MET A 160 12.53 12.80 -4.21
N GLY A 161 12.79 13.65 -3.22
CA GLY A 161 12.66 15.10 -3.31
C GLY A 161 13.84 15.75 -4.03
N GLU A 162 14.18 16.99 -3.66
CA GLU A 162 15.39 17.64 -4.18
C GLU A 162 16.66 16.88 -3.76
N GLY A 163 17.65 16.78 -4.67
CA GLY A 163 18.90 16.07 -4.43
C GLY A 163 19.39 15.24 -5.62
N PRO A 164 20.40 14.38 -5.43
CA PRO A 164 21.03 13.63 -6.53
C PRO A 164 20.11 12.59 -7.18
N GLU A 165 19.10 12.10 -6.45
CA GLU A 165 18.11 11.15 -6.96
C GLU A 165 16.76 11.82 -7.27
N ARG A 166 16.74 13.12 -7.57
CA ARG A 166 15.51 13.91 -7.76
C ARG A 166 14.47 13.20 -8.62
N GLY A 167 13.26 13.09 -8.08
CA GLY A 167 12.11 12.50 -8.78
C GLY A 167 12.22 11.01 -9.04
N ARG A 168 13.21 10.30 -8.49
CA ARG A 168 13.31 8.84 -8.61
C ARG A 168 12.27 8.17 -7.72
N VAL A 169 11.60 7.16 -8.25
CA VAL A 169 10.68 6.30 -7.49
C VAL A 169 11.48 5.34 -6.63
N LYS A 170 11.04 5.07 -5.39
CA LYS A 170 11.55 4.01 -4.52
C LYS A 170 10.37 3.17 -4.00
N ILE A 171 10.29 1.92 -4.42
CA ILE A 171 9.36 0.94 -3.85
C ILE A 171 9.86 0.59 -2.45
N ALA A 172 9.01 0.76 -1.45
CA ALA A 172 9.36 0.59 -0.04
C ALA A 172 8.40 -0.38 0.66
N ASP A 173 8.79 -0.78 1.88
CA ASP A 173 8.01 -1.64 2.77
C ASP A 173 7.86 -3.11 2.32
N MET A 174 8.97 -3.85 2.46
CA MET A 174 9.04 -5.29 2.16
C MET A 174 8.50 -6.18 3.29
N GLY A 175 7.74 -5.62 4.25
CA GLY A 175 7.23 -6.34 5.42
C GLY A 175 6.33 -7.53 5.07
N PHE A 176 5.60 -7.45 3.96
CA PHE A 176 4.74 -8.52 3.42
C PHE A 176 5.37 -9.30 2.28
N ALA A 177 6.58 -8.93 1.87
CA ALA A 177 7.19 -9.56 0.72
C ALA A 177 7.36 -11.07 0.94
N ARG A 178 7.42 -11.86 -0.12
CA ARG A 178 7.72 -13.29 0.00
C ARG A 178 8.63 -13.71 -1.14
N LEU A 179 9.62 -14.52 -0.80
CA LEU A 179 10.25 -15.38 -1.80
C LEU A 179 9.21 -16.39 -2.25
N PHE A 180 9.02 -16.51 -3.56
CA PHE A 180 8.31 -17.65 -4.11
C PHE A 180 9.32 -18.68 -4.56
N ASN A 181 9.09 -19.94 -4.19
CA ASN A 181 9.87 -21.07 -4.67
C ASN A 181 9.02 -21.87 -5.64
N SER A 182 9.67 -22.60 -6.55
CA SER A 182 9.01 -23.69 -7.27
C SER A 182 9.09 -24.97 -6.43
N PRO A 183 7.98 -25.67 -6.15
CA PRO A 183 6.60 -25.32 -6.48
C PRO A 183 6.03 -24.23 -5.54
N LEU A 184 5.12 -23.42 -6.08
CA LEU A 184 4.46 -22.33 -5.35
C LEU A 184 3.82 -22.86 -4.07
N LYS A 185 4.25 -22.36 -2.91
CA LYS A 185 3.63 -22.68 -1.62
C LYS A 185 2.30 -21.93 -1.45
N PRO A 186 1.32 -22.50 -0.72
CA PRO A 186 0.03 -21.85 -0.50
C PRO A 186 0.15 -20.48 0.17
N LEU A 187 -0.58 -19.47 -0.33
CA LEU A 187 -0.56 -18.10 0.19
C LEU A 187 -1.17 -17.93 1.60
N ALA A 188 -1.90 -18.93 2.12
CA ALA A 188 -2.85 -18.75 3.22
C ALA A 188 -2.28 -18.98 4.64
N ASP A 189 -1.13 -19.65 4.79
CA ASP A 189 -0.78 -20.23 6.11
C ASP A 189 -0.03 -19.27 7.07
N LEU A 190 0.30 -18.03 6.67
CA LEU A 190 1.25 -17.20 7.43
C LEU A 190 0.95 -15.70 7.55
N ASP A 191 -0.19 -15.19 7.08
CA ASP A 191 -0.38 -13.74 6.97
C ASP A 191 -1.39 -13.15 7.98
N PRO A 192 -1.03 -12.06 8.69
CA PRO A 192 -1.99 -11.23 9.39
C PRO A 192 -3.06 -10.71 8.42
N VAL A 193 -4.29 -10.53 8.93
CA VAL A 193 -5.39 -9.94 8.17
C VAL A 193 -5.00 -8.54 7.70
N VAL A 194 -4.73 -8.39 6.40
CA VAL A 194 -4.51 -7.09 5.75
C VAL A 194 -5.87 -6.39 5.60
N VAL A 195 -5.96 -5.15 6.07
CA VAL A 195 -7.23 -4.41 6.20
C VAL A 195 -7.67 -3.72 4.90
N THR A 196 -6.74 -3.38 4.00
CA THR A 196 -7.03 -2.61 2.78
C THR A 196 -7.06 -3.51 1.54
N PHE A 197 -8.26 -3.75 0.99
CA PHE A 197 -8.47 -4.64 -0.17
C PHE A 197 -8.41 -3.94 -1.54
N TRP A 198 -8.35 -2.60 -1.60
CA TRP A 198 -8.48 -1.83 -2.86
C TRP A 198 -7.42 -2.12 -3.92
N TYR A 199 -6.26 -2.59 -3.47
CA TYR A 199 -5.09 -2.86 -4.29
C TYR A 199 -4.90 -4.35 -4.54
N ARG A 200 -5.80 -5.20 -4.03
CA ARG A 200 -5.68 -6.64 -4.06
C ARG A 200 -6.31 -7.20 -5.33
N ALA A 201 -5.58 -8.04 -6.07
CA ALA A 201 -6.10 -8.68 -7.27
C ALA A 201 -7.30 -9.60 -6.94
N PRO A 202 -8.24 -9.76 -7.89
CA PRO A 202 -9.50 -10.45 -7.64
C PRO A 202 -9.32 -11.91 -7.20
N GLU A 203 -8.32 -12.63 -7.72
CA GLU A 203 -8.01 -14.00 -7.33
C GLU A 203 -7.71 -14.13 -5.82
N LEU A 204 -7.07 -13.12 -5.22
CA LEU A 204 -6.76 -13.14 -3.79
C LEU A 204 -7.98 -12.81 -2.91
N LEU A 205 -8.95 -12.06 -3.42
CA LEU A 205 -10.25 -11.85 -2.77
C LEU A 205 -11.10 -13.13 -2.81
N LEU A 206 -10.86 -13.96 -3.83
CA LEU A 206 -11.45 -15.28 -3.99
C LEU A 206 -10.60 -16.39 -3.36
N GLY A 207 -9.72 -16.04 -2.40
CA GLY A 207 -8.92 -16.99 -1.62
C GLY A 207 -8.09 -17.96 -2.44
N ALA A 208 -7.62 -17.53 -3.62
CA ALA A 208 -6.70 -18.31 -4.45
C ALA A 208 -5.50 -18.74 -3.60
N ARG A 209 -5.36 -20.06 -3.45
CA ARG A 209 -4.29 -20.66 -2.66
C ARG A 209 -3.01 -20.84 -3.47
N HIS A 210 -3.11 -20.89 -4.81
CA HIS A 210 -2.00 -21.12 -5.74
C HIS A 210 -2.22 -20.28 -7.02
N TYR A 211 -1.15 -19.80 -7.65
CA TYR A 211 -1.24 -19.35 -9.04
C TYR A 211 -1.32 -20.60 -9.92
N THR A 212 -2.27 -20.60 -10.85
CA THR A 212 -2.60 -21.78 -11.68
C THR A 212 -2.41 -21.40 -13.13
N LYS A 213 -1.73 -22.25 -13.91
CA LYS A 213 -1.70 -22.12 -15.38
C LYS A 213 -3.02 -22.65 -15.94
N ALA A 214 -3.84 -21.78 -16.53
CA ALA A 214 -4.88 -22.18 -17.47
C ALA A 214 -4.79 -21.32 -18.73
N ILE A 215 -4.50 -21.99 -19.84
CA ILE A 215 -4.57 -21.44 -21.19
C ILE A 215 -5.95 -21.83 -21.71
N ASP A 216 -6.98 -21.07 -21.38
CA ASP A 216 -8.29 -21.20 -22.04
C ASP A 216 -9.06 -19.88 -22.03
N LYS A 217 -10.00 -19.74 -22.99
CA LYS A 217 -10.75 -18.50 -23.27
C LYS A 217 -11.54 -17.98 -22.06
N ASP A 218 -11.92 -18.85 -21.14
CA ASP A 218 -12.61 -18.51 -19.89
C ASP A 218 -11.68 -18.64 -18.68
N TRP A 219 -11.88 -17.83 -17.64
CA TRP A 219 -11.15 -17.96 -16.36
C TRP A 219 -11.65 -19.21 -15.62
N GLU A 220 -11.34 -20.40 -16.13
CA GLU A 220 -11.90 -21.66 -15.63
C GLU A 220 -11.49 -21.95 -14.19
N ASP A 221 -10.28 -21.54 -13.81
CA ASP A 221 -9.75 -21.74 -12.45
C ASP A 221 -10.54 -20.97 -11.38
N ILE A 222 -11.30 -19.93 -11.75
CA ILE A 222 -12.18 -19.24 -10.80
C ILE A 222 -13.17 -20.21 -10.15
N ARG A 223 -13.58 -21.27 -10.87
CA ARG A 223 -14.55 -22.26 -10.37
C ARG A 223 -13.98 -23.15 -9.28
N LYS A 224 -12.65 -23.23 -9.18
CA LYS A 224 -11.92 -24.03 -8.19
C LYS A 224 -11.57 -23.23 -6.93
N MET A 225 -11.90 -21.93 -6.90
CA MET A 225 -11.55 -21.04 -5.80
C MET A 225 -12.49 -21.24 -4.59
N PRO A 226 -11.97 -21.23 -3.34
CA PRO A 226 -12.77 -21.57 -2.16
C PRO A 226 -14.00 -20.66 -1.96
N GLU A 227 -13.90 -19.38 -2.33
CA GLU A 227 -14.94 -18.37 -2.18
C GLU A 227 -15.86 -18.25 -3.40
N TYR A 228 -15.62 -19.02 -4.47
CA TYR A 228 -16.46 -19.00 -5.68
C TYR A 228 -17.94 -19.29 -5.43
N PRO A 229 -18.34 -20.25 -4.56
CA PRO A 229 -19.75 -20.47 -4.23
C PRO A 229 -20.41 -19.24 -3.59
N THR A 230 -19.68 -18.53 -2.71
CA THR A 230 -20.14 -17.28 -2.10
C THR A 230 -20.28 -16.18 -3.15
N LEU A 231 -19.31 -16.06 -4.07
CA LEU A 231 -19.39 -15.13 -5.19
C LEU A 231 -20.65 -15.36 -6.04
N GLN A 232 -20.94 -16.60 -6.43
CA GLN A 232 -22.13 -16.92 -7.22
C GLN A 232 -23.44 -16.63 -6.47
N LYS A 233 -23.46 -16.84 -5.16
CA LYS A 233 -24.62 -16.60 -4.31
C LYS A 233 -24.91 -15.11 -4.16
N ASP A 234 -23.86 -14.32 -3.90
CA ASP A 234 -24.00 -12.93 -3.49
C ASP A 234 -24.01 -11.96 -4.69
N PHE A 235 -23.44 -12.36 -5.83
CA PHE A 235 -23.31 -11.51 -7.01
C PHE A 235 -24.03 -12.09 -8.22
N ARG A 236 -24.83 -11.24 -8.88
CA ARG A 236 -25.49 -11.56 -10.15
C ARG A 236 -24.85 -10.79 -11.29
N ARG A 237 -24.47 -11.49 -12.37
CA ARG A 237 -23.87 -10.87 -13.56
C ARG A 237 -24.75 -9.77 -14.17
N THR A 238 -26.07 -9.92 -14.08
CA THR A 238 -27.05 -8.95 -14.58
C THR A 238 -26.93 -7.56 -13.93
N THR A 239 -26.45 -7.50 -12.68
CA THR A 239 -26.21 -6.24 -11.94
C THR A 239 -25.13 -5.38 -12.59
N TYR A 240 -24.19 -5.99 -13.32
CA TYR A 240 -22.99 -5.32 -13.86
C TYR A 240 -22.96 -5.28 -15.40
N THR A 241 -24.09 -5.56 -16.07
CA THR A 241 -24.19 -5.57 -17.55
C THR A 241 -23.76 -4.26 -18.19
N ASN A 242 -23.97 -3.14 -17.49
CA ASN A 242 -23.58 -1.81 -17.94
C ASN A 242 -22.24 -1.32 -17.38
N SER A 243 -21.50 -2.14 -16.64
CA SER A 243 -20.22 -1.80 -16.03
C SER A 243 -19.06 -2.27 -16.91
N SER A 244 -18.16 -1.36 -17.28
CA SER A 244 -16.92 -1.69 -17.99
C SER A 244 -15.83 -0.70 -17.62
N LEU A 245 -14.57 -1.13 -17.75
CA LEU A 245 -13.42 -0.24 -17.55
C LEU A 245 -13.46 0.95 -18.54
N ILE A 246 -13.92 0.72 -19.77
CA ILE A 246 -14.12 1.76 -20.80
C ILE A 246 -15.04 2.87 -20.27
N LYS A 247 -16.29 2.52 -19.89
CA LYS A 247 -17.28 3.50 -19.40
C LYS A 247 -16.80 4.25 -18.17
N TYR A 248 -16.07 3.55 -17.29
CA TYR A 248 -15.49 4.13 -16.10
C TYR A 248 -14.43 5.19 -16.45
N MET A 249 -13.48 4.85 -17.32
CA MET A 249 -12.37 5.75 -17.70
C MET A 249 -12.85 6.95 -18.55
N GLU A 250 -13.87 6.76 -19.40
CA GLU A 250 -14.51 7.86 -20.16
C GLU A 250 -15.13 8.91 -19.23
N LYS A 251 -15.82 8.49 -18.15
CA LYS A 251 -16.34 9.38 -17.11
C LYS A 251 -15.23 10.21 -16.45
N HIS A 252 -14.00 9.72 -16.50
CA HIS A 252 -12.81 10.35 -15.95
C HIS A 252 -11.91 11.00 -16.99
N LYS A 253 -12.42 11.21 -18.22
CA LYS A 253 -11.76 11.94 -19.32
C LYS A 253 -10.51 11.24 -19.86
N VAL A 254 -10.41 9.92 -19.70
CA VAL A 254 -9.38 9.10 -20.35
C VAL A 254 -10.01 8.44 -21.57
N LYS A 255 -9.37 8.61 -22.74
CA LYS A 255 -9.92 8.10 -24.00
C LYS A 255 -9.66 6.58 -24.14
N PRO A 256 -10.64 5.76 -24.55
CA PRO A 256 -10.47 4.30 -24.67
C PRO A 256 -9.48 3.85 -25.76
N ASP A 257 -9.25 4.69 -26.77
CA ASP A 257 -8.30 4.45 -27.86
C ASP A 257 -6.87 4.90 -27.52
N SER A 258 -6.67 5.54 -26.36
CA SER A 258 -5.35 5.99 -25.93
C SER A 258 -4.45 4.83 -25.50
N LYS A 259 -3.15 4.93 -25.80
CA LYS A 259 -2.18 3.89 -25.42
C LYS A 259 -2.12 3.63 -23.91
N VAL A 260 -2.28 4.68 -23.09
CA VAL A 260 -2.35 4.54 -21.62
C VAL A 260 -3.54 3.69 -21.19
N PHE A 261 -4.69 3.84 -21.84
CA PHE A 261 -5.86 3.03 -21.54
C PHE A 261 -5.66 1.57 -21.96
N LEU A 262 -5.06 1.34 -23.13
CA LEU A 262 -4.78 -0.01 -23.62
C LEU A 262 -3.79 -0.74 -22.71
N LEU A 263 -2.72 -0.07 -22.26
CA LEU A 263 -1.80 -0.62 -21.27
C LEU A 263 -2.50 -0.91 -19.94
N LEU A 264 -3.31 0.05 -19.45
CA LEU A 264 -4.11 -0.12 -18.24
C LEU A 264 -5.04 -1.34 -18.31
N GLN A 265 -5.69 -1.56 -19.46
CA GLN A 265 -6.57 -2.71 -19.66
C GLN A 265 -5.82 -4.03 -19.55
N LYS A 266 -4.60 -4.13 -20.10
CA LYS A 266 -3.76 -5.32 -19.98
C LYS A 266 -3.33 -5.57 -18.54
N LEU A 267 -2.96 -4.52 -17.80
CA LEU A 267 -2.56 -4.59 -16.39
C LEU A 267 -3.73 -4.97 -15.47
N LEU A 268 -4.93 -4.44 -15.72
CA LEU A 268 -6.15 -4.70 -14.93
C LEU A 268 -6.94 -5.93 -15.40
N THR A 269 -6.30 -6.84 -16.14
CA THR A 269 -6.97 -8.07 -16.60
C THR A 269 -7.35 -8.94 -15.41
N MET A 270 -8.62 -9.32 -15.29
CA MET A 270 -9.14 -10.05 -14.14
C MET A 270 -8.49 -11.43 -14.00
N ASP A 271 -8.37 -12.16 -15.11
CA ASP A 271 -7.72 -13.47 -15.18
C ASP A 271 -6.19 -13.30 -15.05
N PRO A 272 -5.55 -13.80 -13.98
CA PRO A 272 -4.13 -13.61 -13.76
C PRO A 272 -3.25 -14.17 -14.88
N ASN A 273 -3.68 -15.25 -15.55
CA ASN A 273 -2.91 -15.88 -16.63
C ASN A 273 -2.89 -15.07 -17.94
N LYS A 274 -3.86 -14.16 -18.10
CA LYS A 274 -3.96 -13.26 -19.25
C LYS A 274 -3.40 -11.88 -18.97
N ARG A 275 -3.00 -11.63 -17.71
CA ARG A 275 -2.48 -10.35 -17.26
C ARG A 275 -1.03 -10.20 -17.71
N ILE A 276 -0.70 -9.06 -18.30
CA ILE A 276 0.64 -8.77 -18.85
C ILE A 276 1.70 -8.72 -17.74
N THR A 277 2.92 -9.23 -17.96
CA THR A 277 4.05 -9.05 -17.02
C THR A 277 4.51 -7.62 -16.94
N SER A 278 5.27 -7.31 -15.88
CA SER A 278 6.09 -6.10 -15.81
C SER A 278 7.08 -5.97 -16.99
N GLU A 279 7.72 -7.06 -17.41
CA GLU A 279 8.64 -7.08 -18.57
C GLU A 279 7.94 -6.67 -19.88
N LEU A 280 6.80 -7.31 -20.20
CA LEU A 280 6.04 -7.00 -21.41
C LEU A 280 5.40 -5.62 -21.32
N ALA A 281 4.99 -5.17 -20.13
CA ALA A 281 4.46 -3.84 -19.91
C ALA A 281 5.51 -2.75 -20.18
N LEU A 282 6.76 -2.94 -19.75
CA LEU A 282 7.86 -2.01 -20.03
C LEU A 282 8.15 -1.84 -21.52
N GLN A 283 7.85 -2.86 -22.33
CA GLN A 283 7.98 -2.84 -23.79
C GLN A 283 6.75 -2.25 -24.51
N ASP A 284 5.72 -1.82 -23.79
CA ASP A 284 4.48 -1.33 -24.40
C ASP A 284 4.70 0.00 -25.18
N PRO A 285 4.08 0.17 -26.38
CA PRO A 285 4.20 1.38 -27.19
C PRO A 285 3.80 2.68 -26.49
N TYR A 286 3.10 2.63 -25.35
CA TYR A 286 2.84 3.79 -24.50
C TYR A 286 4.12 4.50 -24.04
N PHE A 287 5.17 3.74 -23.74
CA PHE A 287 6.45 4.29 -23.28
C PHE A 287 7.33 4.82 -24.40
N LEU A 288 7.01 4.48 -25.66
CA LEU A 288 7.67 5.02 -26.85
C LEU A 288 6.96 6.26 -27.41
N GLU A 289 5.75 6.56 -26.93
CA GLU A 289 5.00 7.75 -27.32
C GLU A 289 5.51 8.99 -26.59
N ASP A 290 5.49 10.14 -27.25
CA ASP A 290 5.80 11.41 -26.57
C ASP A 290 4.74 11.80 -25.53
N PRO A 291 5.13 12.40 -24.39
CA PRO A 291 6.52 12.54 -23.94
C PRO A 291 7.09 11.21 -23.46
N LEU A 292 8.39 10.97 -23.67
CA LEU A 292 9.10 9.79 -23.16
C LEU A 292 9.20 9.80 -21.62
N PRO A 293 9.30 8.62 -20.98
CA PRO A 293 9.62 8.52 -19.55
C PRO A 293 10.94 9.22 -19.21
N THR A 294 10.98 9.84 -18.04
CA THR A 294 12.14 10.55 -17.49
C THR A 294 12.59 9.93 -16.16
N THR A 295 13.89 9.99 -15.88
CA THR A 295 14.44 9.52 -14.60
C THR A 295 14.00 10.39 -13.43
N ASP A 296 13.90 11.70 -13.65
CA ASP A 296 13.23 12.64 -12.75
C ASP A 296 11.77 12.76 -13.18
N VAL A 297 10.84 12.22 -12.39
CA VAL A 297 9.40 12.25 -12.71
C VAL A 297 8.84 13.68 -12.75
N PHE A 298 9.52 14.65 -12.13
CA PHE A 298 9.14 16.06 -12.17
C PHE A 298 9.74 16.78 -13.40
N ALA A 299 10.56 16.10 -14.20
CA ALA A 299 11.14 16.61 -15.45
C ALA A 299 11.86 17.97 -15.29
N GLY A 300 12.58 18.17 -14.19
CA GLY A 300 13.25 19.44 -13.88
C GLY A 300 12.33 20.60 -13.48
N CYS A 301 11.00 20.43 -13.54
CA CYS A 301 10.04 21.43 -13.08
C CYS A 301 10.07 21.55 -11.55
N GLN A 302 9.70 22.73 -11.04
CA GLN A 302 9.57 22.96 -9.60
C GLN A 302 8.58 21.97 -8.97
N ILE A 303 8.96 21.39 -7.83
CA ILE A 303 8.12 20.44 -7.10
C ILE A 303 7.04 21.22 -6.33
N PRO A 304 5.74 21.06 -6.65
CA PRO A 304 4.68 21.83 -6.00
C PRO A 304 4.17 21.17 -4.70
N TYR A 305 4.64 19.96 -4.39
CA TYR A 305 4.15 19.16 -3.28
C TYR A 305 4.76 19.65 -1.95
N PRO A 306 3.94 19.80 -0.89
CA PRO A 306 4.46 20.15 0.42
C PRO A 306 5.39 19.05 0.94
N LYS A 307 6.35 19.45 1.78
CA LYS A 307 7.18 18.53 2.55
C LYS A 307 6.34 17.78 3.59
N ARG A 308 6.84 16.65 4.09
CA ARG A 308 6.14 15.91 5.17
C ARG A 308 6.09 16.77 6.43
N GLU A 309 4.92 16.82 7.07
CA GLU A 309 4.76 17.45 8.38
C GLU A 309 5.24 16.50 9.48
N PHE A 310 5.79 17.06 10.56
CA PHE A 310 6.14 16.29 11.73
C PHE A 310 4.90 15.96 12.58
N LEU A 311 4.86 14.73 13.09
CA LEU A 311 3.83 14.23 13.98
C LEU A 311 4.27 14.49 15.42
N ASN A 312 3.45 15.22 16.17
CA ASN A 312 3.68 15.43 17.60
C ASN A 312 3.55 14.11 18.38
N GLU A 313 4.44 13.86 19.34
CA GLU A 313 4.43 12.63 20.13
C GLU A 313 3.30 12.59 21.17
N ASP A 314 2.77 13.77 21.54
CA ASP A 314 1.73 13.96 22.57
C ASP A 314 0.28 13.96 22.03
N GLU A 315 0.06 13.75 20.72
CA GLU A 315 -1.30 13.61 20.21
C GLU A 315 -1.90 12.28 20.66
N PRO A 316 -3.02 12.27 21.43
CA PRO A 316 -3.64 11.03 21.89
C PRO A 316 -4.06 10.17 20.69
N GLU A 317 -3.90 8.85 20.87
CA GLU A 317 -3.98 7.81 19.84
C GLU A 317 -5.28 7.84 18.99
N GLU A 318 -6.33 8.50 19.47
CA GLU A 318 -7.64 8.59 18.82
C GLU A 318 -7.72 9.54 17.60
N LYS A 319 -6.82 10.52 17.44
CA LYS A 319 -6.93 11.47 16.31
C LYS A 319 -6.28 10.96 15.02
N THR A 320 -5.20 10.19 15.12
CA THR A 320 -4.52 9.62 13.95
C THR A 320 -5.24 8.39 13.40
N GLU A 321 -6.00 7.70 14.24
CA GLU A 321 -6.94 6.68 13.79
C GLU A 321 -7.94 7.27 12.79
N LYS A 322 -8.43 8.51 12.92
CA LYS A 322 -9.33 9.08 11.88
C LYS A 322 -8.67 9.32 10.52
N VAL A 323 -7.35 9.48 10.45
CA VAL A 323 -6.62 9.70 9.18
C VAL A 323 -6.36 8.39 8.43
N ILE A 324 -6.29 7.26 9.15
CA ILE A 324 -6.09 5.92 8.57
C ILE A 324 -7.40 5.10 8.54
N GLN A 325 -8.22 5.15 9.59
CA GLN A 325 -9.55 4.54 9.74
C GLN A 325 -10.69 5.30 9.03
N SER A 326 -10.49 6.48 8.42
CA SER A 326 -11.52 7.01 7.49
C SER A 326 -11.64 6.18 6.20
N SER A 327 -10.81 5.16 6.03
CA SER A 327 -11.03 4.06 5.09
C SER A 327 -11.88 2.90 5.65
N ALA A 328 -12.34 2.98 6.90
CA ALA A 328 -12.95 1.87 7.62
C ALA A 328 -14.01 2.34 8.65
N GLN A 329 -15.09 3.01 8.22
CA GLN A 329 -16.46 2.81 8.73
C GLN A 329 -17.44 3.79 8.07
N THR A 330 -18.48 3.25 7.42
CA THR A 330 -19.74 3.96 7.18
C THR A 330 -20.89 3.21 7.84
N ASN A 331 -21.65 3.99 8.61
CA ASN A 331 -23.04 3.88 9.04
C ASN A 331 -23.42 2.96 10.23
N GLY A 332 -23.61 3.63 11.36
CA GLY A 332 -24.72 3.43 12.30
C GLY A 332 -25.19 4.80 12.81
N THR A 333 -26.49 5.06 12.70
CA THR A 333 -27.16 6.37 12.72
C THR A 333 -27.22 7.06 14.09
N THR A 334 -27.32 8.39 14.06
CA THR A 334 -27.53 9.32 15.17
C THR A 334 -28.94 9.26 15.77
N GLY A 335 -29.04 9.51 17.07
CA GLY A 335 -30.26 9.97 17.74
C GLY A 335 -29.98 10.35 19.20
N GLY A 336 -29.90 11.64 19.50
CA GLY A 336 -29.78 12.15 20.87
C GLY A 336 -31.09 12.78 21.35
N ALA A 337 -31.44 12.58 22.63
CA ALA A 337 -31.92 13.61 23.58
C ALA A 337 -32.34 12.98 24.93
N GLY A 338 -31.89 13.59 26.03
CA GLY A 338 -32.77 13.99 27.15
C GLY A 338 -33.00 13.05 28.35
N ALA A 339 -32.14 13.20 29.36
CA ALA A 339 -32.27 13.03 30.81
C ALA A 339 -33.64 12.68 31.47
N THR A 340 -33.64 11.73 32.43
CA THR A 340 -33.65 11.94 33.91
C THR A 340 -34.09 10.67 34.67
N GLY A 341 -33.47 10.41 35.84
CA GLY A 341 -34.15 9.76 36.98
C GLY A 341 -33.75 8.34 37.43
N GLY A 342 -32.84 8.26 38.42
CA GLY A 342 -33.06 7.53 39.68
C GLY A 342 -32.89 5.99 39.79
N GLY A 343 -31.87 5.57 40.56
CA GLY A 343 -32.06 4.64 41.68
C GLY A 343 -31.78 3.13 41.51
N GLY A 344 -30.72 2.64 42.17
CA GLY A 344 -30.85 1.52 43.14
C GLY A 344 -30.58 0.07 42.71
N LEU A 345 -29.54 -0.51 43.34
CA LEU A 345 -29.45 -1.87 43.93
C LEU A 345 -29.23 -3.13 43.05
N GLN A 346 -28.01 -3.68 43.20
CA GLN A 346 -27.64 -5.01 43.74
C GLN A 346 -28.02 -6.35 43.03
N HIS A 347 -26.96 -7.18 42.93
CA HIS A 347 -26.87 -8.65 43.05
C HIS A 347 -26.88 -9.60 41.82
N SER A 348 -25.73 -10.32 41.73
CA SER A 348 -25.55 -11.78 41.56
C SER A 348 -25.55 -12.48 40.19
N GLN A 349 -24.43 -13.18 39.99
CA GLN A 349 -24.21 -14.55 39.46
C GLN A 349 -24.48 -14.88 37.98
N ASP A 350 -23.35 -15.18 37.31
CA ASP A 350 -23.02 -16.46 36.69
C ASP A 350 -23.98 -17.07 35.65
N GLN A 351 -23.57 -17.03 34.38
CA GLN A 351 -23.67 -18.12 33.39
C GLN A 351 -23.18 -17.65 32.01
N GLY A 352 -22.19 -18.34 31.45
CA GLY A 352 -21.68 -18.06 30.10
C GLY A 352 -22.68 -18.40 28.99
N PRO A 353 -22.73 -17.65 27.88
CA PRO A 353 -23.67 -17.95 26.80
C PRO A 353 -23.06 -18.83 25.69
N PRO A 354 -23.88 -19.69 25.04
CA PRO A 354 -23.45 -20.62 24.01
C PRO A 354 -23.42 -20.02 22.59
N ASN A 355 -22.66 -20.69 21.72
CA ASN A 355 -22.59 -20.51 20.27
C ASN A 355 -23.97 -20.27 19.62
N LYS A 356 -24.15 -19.12 18.92
CA LYS A 356 -25.26 -18.91 17.98
C LYS A 356 -24.78 -18.26 16.68
N LYS A 357 -24.91 -19.02 15.59
CA LYS A 357 -24.84 -18.56 14.19
C LYS A 357 -26.02 -17.62 13.90
N PRO A 358 -25.85 -16.49 13.18
CA PRO A 358 -26.97 -15.69 12.74
C PRO A 358 -27.60 -16.26 11.45
N ARG A 359 -28.92 -16.45 11.50
CA ARG A 359 -29.79 -16.81 10.37
C ARG A 359 -30.44 -15.52 9.86
N LEU A 360 -30.26 -15.20 8.58
CA LEU A 360 -30.95 -14.08 7.91
C LEU A 360 -32.24 -14.61 7.28
N GLY A 361 -33.39 -14.08 7.70
CA GLY A 361 -34.71 -14.29 7.08
C GLY A 361 -35.14 -13.05 6.28
N PRO A 362 -36.09 -13.19 5.32
CA PRO A 362 -36.44 -12.13 4.38
C PRO A 362 -37.72 -11.39 4.76
N SER A 363 -37.75 -10.10 4.47
CA SER A 363 -38.94 -9.24 4.42
C SER A 363 -38.50 -7.93 3.74
N GLY A 364 -39.23 -7.26 2.86
CA GLY A 364 -40.57 -7.34 2.29
C GLY A 364 -40.69 -6.03 1.47
N ALA A 365 -41.34 -6.08 0.31
CA ALA A 365 -41.36 -4.97 -0.65
C ALA A 365 -42.20 -3.76 -0.17
N SER A 366 -41.68 -2.54 -0.34
CA SER A 366 -42.50 -1.35 -0.64
C SER A 366 -41.66 -0.24 -1.28
N SER A 367 -42.28 0.37 -2.28
CA SER A 367 -41.85 1.41 -3.23
C SER A 367 -41.48 2.78 -2.64
N GLY A 368 -40.62 3.52 -3.36
CA GLY A 368 -40.76 4.98 -3.51
C GLY A 368 -39.59 5.86 -3.04
N THR A 369 -38.73 6.21 -3.98
CA THR A 369 -38.05 7.52 -4.17
C THR A 369 -37.15 8.11 -3.07
N GLY A 370 -35.90 8.41 -3.46
CA GLY A 370 -35.05 9.41 -2.81
C GLY A 370 -33.61 8.99 -2.53
N VAL A 371 -32.87 8.46 -3.51
CA VAL A 371 -31.43 8.22 -3.34
C VAL A 371 -30.70 9.57 -3.42
N LEU A 372 -30.45 10.18 -2.27
CA LEU A 372 -29.37 11.14 -2.09
C LEU A 372 -28.05 10.38 -2.28
N GLN A 373 -27.61 10.33 -3.54
CA GLN A 373 -26.28 9.85 -3.90
C GLN A 373 -25.26 10.78 -3.25
N SER A 374 -24.57 10.29 -2.23
CA SER A 374 -23.43 10.98 -1.63
C SER A 374 -22.31 11.09 -2.68
N GLU A 375 -22.21 12.26 -3.33
CA GLU A 375 -21.15 12.60 -4.30
C GLU A 375 -19.72 12.56 -3.69
N TYR A 376 -19.60 12.32 -2.38
CA TYR A 376 -18.34 12.34 -1.64
C TYR A 376 -17.50 11.05 -1.74
N GLN A 377 -18.08 9.90 -2.10
CA GLN A 377 -17.39 8.60 -2.04
C GLN A 377 -16.95 7.99 -3.37
N VAL A 378 -17.37 8.55 -4.51
CA VAL A 378 -17.19 7.90 -5.84
C VAL A 378 -15.99 8.45 -6.63
N SER A 379 -15.26 9.44 -6.10
CA SER A 379 -14.23 10.19 -6.85
C SER A 379 -12.79 9.68 -6.68
N SER A 380 -12.57 8.59 -5.94
CA SER A 380 -11.25 8.13 -5.47
C SER A 380 -10.44 7.27 -6.46
N ALA A 381 -11.03 6.73 -7.53
CA ALA A 381 -10.42 5.64 -8.31
C ALA A 381 -9.95 6.02 -9.73
N ASN A 382 -9.91 7.32 -10.06
CA ASN A 382 -10.15 7.77 -11.42
C ASN A 382 -8.95 7.74 -12.40
N GLU A 383 -7.70 7.65 -11.92
CA GLU A 383 -6.49 7.47 -12.77
C GLU A 383 -5.41 6.57 -12.11
N TRP A 384 -5.59 6.16 -10.85
CA TRP A 384 -4.50 5.59 -10.02
C TRP A 384 -4.83 4.26 -9.35
N SER A 385 -5.92 3.62 -9.76
CA SER A 385 -6.17 2.18 -9.54
C SER A 385 -5.03 1.28 -10.08
N LEU A 386 -4.12 1.86 -10.88
CA LEU A 386 -2.85 1.31 -11.36
C LEU A 386 -1.96 0.74 -10.24
N VAL A 387 -1.78 1.47 -9.14
CA VAL A 387 -0.66 1.19 -8.22
C VAL A 387 -0.78 -0.16 -7.52
N GLY A 388 -1.99 -0.62 -7.22
CA GLY A 388 -2.19 -1.92 -6.58
C GLY A 388 -2.15 -3.10 -7.53
N SER A 389 -2.62 -2.90 -8.76
CA SER A 389 -2.81 -3.99 -9.72
C SER A 389 -1.51 -4.42 -10.41
N LEU A 390 -0.44 -3.62 -10.28
CA LEU A 390 0.90 -3.90 -10.84
C LEU A 390 1.60 -5.08 -10.14
N ASP A 391 1.28 -5.32 -8.87
CA ASP A 391 1.95 -6.31 -8.00
C ASP A 391 1.52 -7.76 -8.26
N ILE A 392 0.57 -7.96 -9.17
CA ILE A 392 0.00 -9.27 -9.39
C ILE A 392 -0.17 -9.40 -10.88
N SER A 393 0.83 -9.92 -11.57
CA SER A 393 0.72 -10.38 -12.96
C SER A 393 1.86 -11.35 -13.26
N PHE A 394 1.51 -12.64 -13.32
CA PHE A 394 2.34 -13.69 -13.89
C PHE A 394 1.59 -14.27 -15.09
N PRO A 395 2.19 -14.33 -16.28
CA PRO A 395 2.54 -15.57 -16.92
C PRO A 395 3.85 -16.08 -16.29
N THR A 396 3.76 -17.14 -15.50
CA THR A 396 4.92 -18.01 -15.32
C THR A 396 5.28 -18.60 -16.68
N PHE A 397 6.56 -18.51 -17.06
CA PHE A 397 7.21 -19.37 -18.06
C PHE A 397 6.61 -20.78 -18.07
#